data_AF-X2BQA1-F1
#
_entry.id   AF-X2BQA1-F1
#
_cell.length_a   1.000
_cell.length_b   1.000
_cell.length_c   1.000
_cell.angle_alpha   90.00
_cell.angle_beta   90.00
_cell.angle_gamma   90.00
#
_symmetry.space_group_name_H-M   'P 1'
#
loop_
_entity.id
_entity.type
_entity.pdbx_description
1 polymer ?
#
loop_
_entity_poly.entity_id
_entity_poly.type
_entity_poly.pdbx_seq_one_letter_code
_entity_poly.pdbx_strand_id
1 'polypeptide(L)'
;YSFMALVSDALGFTVTKDTKKQDVGNYYKKLAEGIEKAIGELSAISGQTDQSDKQSGKEGNESELNKSIDSAKGVLESLKINVESLKGIGDVNVVGHAHNAQGAGTAAADVELKKSLKALQEIVKAAKGAGVPEPKAGNTTLKVGDADNKEGAKILSTSGNNPGAGDAGKAAAILATVSGNEMLASIVKSKEGDADTGVGGNADGDTSAVSFAKGGSSNNLSNADTPKAAAVSGGIALRSLVKGGKLASGAGDNATGGGKEVQGVGITAANKLLVAVEDII
;
A
#
# COMPACT_ATOMS: atom_id res chain seq x y z
N TYR A 1 2.56 13.54 -25.50
CA TYR A 1 3.95 13.27 -25.05
C TYR A 1 3.99 13.03 -23.53
N SER A 2 2.88 13.22 -22.80
CA SER A 2 2.80 13.18 -21.33
C SER A 2 2.46 11.82 -20.74
N PHE A 3 1.80 10.89 -21.46
CA PHE A 3 1.61 9.54 -20.92
C PHE A 3 2.96 8.82 -20.77
N MET A 4 3.84 8.93 -21.76
CA MET A 4 5.21 8.44 -21.65
C MET A 4 6.00 9.17 -20.57
N ALA A 5 5.77 10.48 -20.37
CA ALA A 5 6.38 11.24 -19.27
C ALA A 5 5.82 10.86 -17.89
N LEU A 6 4.53 10.50 -17.79
CA LEU A 6 3.93 9.95 -16.57
C LEU A 6 4.60 8.61 -16.22
N VAL A 7 4.73 7.73 -17.20
CA VAL A 7 5.38 6.43 -17.05
C VAL A 7 6.89 6.57 -16.75
N SER A 8 7.59 7.53 -17.36
CA SER A 8 9.05 7.70 -17.17
C SER A 8 9.45 8.55 -15.97
N ASP A 9 8.65 9.57 -15.61
CA ASP A 9 9.06 10.61 -14.66
C ASP A 9 8.32 10.51 -13.32
N ALA A 10 7.16 9.85 -13.27
CA ALA A 10 6.29 9.82 -12.10
C ALA A 10 6.08 8.43 -11.49
N LEU A 11 6.52 7.33 -12.11
CA LEU A 11 6.51 5.98 -11.54
C LEU A 11 7.92 5.53 -11.10
N GLY A 12 8.02 4.44 -10.36
CA GLY A 12 9.31 3.88 -9.90
C GLY A 12 9.84 4.49 -8.60
N PHE A 13 8.95 4.99 -7.74
CA PHE A 13 9.38 5.59 -6.47
C PHE A 13 9.84 4.50 -5.50
N THR A 14 11.11 4.60 -5.09
CA THR A 14 11.71 3.66 -4.14
C THR A 14 11.97 4.34 -2.80
N VAL A 15 11.38 3.78 -1.75
CA VAL A 15 11.64 4.13 -0.36
C VAL A 15 13.03 3.62 0.05
N THR A 16 13.76 4.49 0.75
CA THR A 16 15.03 4.20 1.40
C THR A 16 14.91 4.43 2.92
N LYS A 17 15.99 4.16 3.66
CA LYS A 17 16.05 4.39 5.11
C LYS A 17 15.80 5.85 5.53
N ASP A 18 16.07 6.80 4.65
CA ASP A 18 15.97 8.23 4.93
C ASP A 18 14.67 8.84 4.40
N THR A 19 13.90 8.07 3.61
CA THR A 19 12.62 8.50 3.04
C THR A 19 11.60 8.69 4.15
N LYS A 20 10.99 9.88 4.23
CA LYS A 20 9.92 10.17 5.18
C LYS A 20 8.58 9.70 4.64
N LYS A 21 7.64 9.39 5.54
CA LYS A 21 6.27 9.03 5.16
C LYS A 21 5.60 10.12 4.35
N GLN A 22 5.83 11.39 4.69
CA GLN A 22 5.35 12.54 3.92
C GLN A 22 5.96 12.62 2.50
N ASP A 23 7.16 12.08 2.27
CA ASP A 23 7.76 12.05 0.93
C ASP A 23 6.99 11.09 0.03
N VAL A 24 6.46 9.99 0.59
CA VAL A 24 5.52 9.10 -0.12
C VAL A 24 4.20 9.81 -0.43
N GLY A 25 3.70 10.64 0.49
CA GLY A 25 2.55 11.50 0.21
C GLY A 25 2.81 12.49 -0.93
N ASN A 26 3.98 13.12 -0.93
CA ASN A 26 4.41 14.02 -2.02
C ASN A 26 4.56 13.27 -3.34
N TYR A 27 4.99 12.01 -3.30
CA TYR A 27 5.03 11.14 -4.47
C TYR A 27 3.63 10.95 -5.07
N TYR A 28 2.64 10.53 -4.28
CA TYR A 28 1.27 10.37 -4.77
C TYR A 28 0.66 11.68 -5.29
N LYS A 29 1.01 12.82 -4.69
CA LYS A 29 0.62 14.13 -5.21
C LYS A 29 1.16 14.34 -6.64
N LYS A 30 2.45 14.07 -6.87
CA LYS A 30 3.06 14.20 -8.21
C LYS A 30 2.45 13.22 -9.21
N LEU A 31 2.13 12.00 -8.77
CA LEU A 31 1.47 11.00 -9.61
C LEU A 31 0.08 11.50 -10.05
N ALA A 32 -0.71 12.06 -9.14
CA ALA A 32 -2.01 12.67 -9.48
C ALA A 32 -1.87 13.86 -10.46
N GLU A 33 -0.87 14.73 -10.28
CA GLU A 33 -0.57 15.81 -11.22
C GLU A 33 -0.17 15.27 -12.61
N GLY A 34 0.54 14.14 -12.66
CA GLY A 34 0.89 13.45 -13.90
C GLY A 34 -0.34 12.88 -14.64
N ILE A 35 -1.26 12.26 -13.90
CA ILE A 35 -2.54 11.77 -14.42
C ILE A 35 -3.38 12.93 -14.97
N GLU A 36 -3.44 14.06 -14.27
CA GLU A 36 -4.13 15.28 -14.74
C GLU A 36 -3.58 15.81 -16.06
N LYS A 37 -2.26 15.81 -16.23
CA LYS A 37 -1.64 16.19 -17.51
C LYS A 37 -2.04 15.23 -18.63
N ALA A 38 -2.09 13.92 -18.37
CA ALA A 38 -2.53 12.93 -19.34
C ALA A 38 -3.99 13.13 -19.78
N ILE A 39 -4.88 13.48 -18.84
CA ILE A 39 -6.29 13.86 -19.14
C ILE A 39 -6.35 15.09 -20.06
N GLY A 40 -5.50 16.09 -19.79
CA GLY A 40 -5.38 17.29 -20.62
C GLY A 40 -4.96 16.98 -22.06
N GLU A 41 -3.97 16.10 -22.26
CA GLU A 41 -3.55 15.68 -23.59
C GLU A 41 -4.65 14.90 -24.34
N LEU A 42 -5.36 14.00 -23.66
CA LEU A 42 -6.51 13.29 -24.25
C LEU A 42 -7.59 14.26 -24.73
N SER A 43 -7.85 15.32 -23.97
CA SER A 43 -8.82 16.35 -24.34
C SER A 43 -8.38 17.19 -25.54
N ALA A 44 -7.07 17.37 -25.75
CA ALA A 44 -6.54 18.05 -26.92
C ALA A 44 -6.72 17.21 -28.19
N ILE A 45 -6.59 15.88 -28.09
CA ILE A 45 -6.80 14.96 -29.21
C ILE A 45 -8.26 15.01 -29.68
N SER A 46 -9.23 14.91 -28.77
CA SER A 46 -10.66 15.00 -29.13
C SER A 46 -11.03 16.33 -29.80
N GLY A 47 -10.40 17.44 -29.38
CA GLY A 47 -10.63 18.75 -29.98
C GLY A 47 -10.03 18.93 -31.38
N GLN A 48 -9.03 18.13 -31.77
CA GLN A 48 -8.43 18.16 -33.11
C GLN A 48 -9.26 17.37 -34.12
N THR A 49 -9.84 16.24 -33.70
CA THR A 49 -10.76 15.42 -34.50
C THR A 49 -12.01 16.22 -34.92
N ASP A 50 -12.60 16.99 -34.00
CA ASP A 50 -13.77 17.85 -34.29
C ASP A 50 -13.48 18.97 -35.33
N GLN A 51 -12.20 19.34 -35.55
CA GLN A 51 -11.82 20.36 -36.55
C GLN A 51 -11.57 19.79 -37.96
N SER A 52 -11.21 18.52 -38.09
CA SER A 52 -11.02 17.84 -39.40
C SER A 52 -12.33 17.57 -40.15
N ASP A 53 -13.45 17.56 -39.44
CA ASP A 53 -14.76 17.14 -39.95
C ASP A 53 -15.48 18.17 -40.83
N LYS A 54 -14.99 19.41 -40.92
CA LYS A 54 -15.54 20.37 -41.89
C LYS A 54 -15.20 20.03 -43.35
N GLN A 55 -14.49 18.93 -43.63
CA GLN A 55 -13.95 18.64 -44.96
C GLN A 55 -14.14 17.21 -45.50
N SER A 56 -14.59 16.20 -44.73
CA SER A 56 -14.89 14.87 -45.30
C SER A 56 -15.85 14.03 -44.46
N GLY A 57 -16.94 13.52 -45.05
CA GLY A 57 -17.99 12.76 -44.36
C GLY A 57 -17.56 11.39 -43.80
N LYS A 58 -16.84 11.39 -42.67
CA LYS A 58 -16.38 10.21 -41.91
C LYS A 58 -16.97 10.13 -40.49
N GLU A 59 -18.17 10.68 -40.29
CA GLU A 59 -18.84 10.87 -38.98
C GLU A 59 -18.95 9.60 -38.08
N GLY A 60 -18.94 8.38 -38.65
CA GLY A 60 -19.11 7.13 -37.89
C GLY A 60 -17.94 6.77 -36.96
N ASN A 61 -16.71 6.79 -37.47
CA ASN A 61 -15.52 6.29 -36.75
C ASN A 61 -14.99 7.29 -35.70
N GLU A 62 -15.21 8.59 -35.91
CA GLU A 62 -14.77 9.66 -35.00
C GLU A 62 -15.65 9.71 -33.74
N SER A 63 -16.93 9.36 -33.87
CA SER A 63 -17.86 9.23 -32.74
C SER A 63 -17.46 8.10 -31.77
N GLU A 64 -16.87 7.02 -32.28
CA GLU A 64 -16.39 5.89 -31.45
C GLU A 64 -15.09 6.25 -30.74
N LEU A 65 -14.17 6.92 -31.44
CA LEU A 65 -12.93 7.42 -30.85
C LEU A 65 -13.20 8.43 -29.72
N ASN A 66 -14.08 9.40 -29.94
CA ASN A 66 -14.45 10.38 -28.92
C ASN A 66 -15.08 9.71 -27.68
N LYS A 67 -15.95 8.70 -27.88
CA LYS A 67 -16.50 7.90 -26.77
C LYS A 67 -15.40 7.15 -26.00
N SER A 68 -14.42 6.57 -26.70
CA SER A 68 -13.28 5.91 -26.05
C SER A 68 -12.41 6.90 -25.28
N ILE A 69 -12.17 8.10 -25.82
CA ILE A 69 -11.43 9.17 -25.15
C ILE A 69 -12.17 9.61 -23.87
N ASP A 70 -13.48 9.85 -23.94
CA ASP A 70 -14.27 10.24 -22.78
C ASP A 70 -14.29 9.14 -21.70
N SER A 71 -14.40 7.88 -22.12
CA SER A 71 -14.31 6.74 -21.21
C SER A 71 -12.95 6.67 -20.51
N ALA A 72 -11.85 6.85 -21.25
CA ALA A 72 -10.50 6.86 -20.69
C ALA A 72 -10.30 8.02 -19.71
N LYS A 73 -10.79 9.22 -20.05
CA LYS A 73 -10.76 10.39 -19.15
C LYS A 73 -11.51 10.12 -17.85
N GLY A 74 -12.71 9.54 -17.90
CA GLY A 74 -13.47 9.20 -16.70
C GLY A 74 -12.74 8.24 -15.75
N VAL A 75 -12.02 7.25 -16.31
CA VAL A 75 -11.16 6.34 -15.53
C VAL A 75 -10.01 7.11 -14.89
N LEU A 76 -9.27 7.90 -15.67
CA LEU A 76 -8.13 8.67 -15.19
C LEU A 76 -8.53 9.72 -14.15
N GLU A 77 -9.68 10.37 -14.29
CA GLU A 77 -10.22 11.31 -13.30
C GLU A 77 -10.50 10.59 -11.98
N SER A 78 -11.09 9.40 -12.04
CA SER A 78 -11.31 8.55 -10.87
C SER A 78 -9.99 8.14 -10.21
N LEU A 79 -8.99 7.71 -10.99
CA LEU A 79 -7.66 7.38 -10.47
C LEU A 79 -7.00 8.60 -9.83
N LYS A 80 -7.00 9.77 -10.49
CA LYS A 80 -6.44 11.03 -9.97
C LYS A 80 -6.97 11.33 -8.58
N ILE A 81 -8.29 11.36 -8.39
CA ILE A 81 -8.93 11.74 -7.12
C ILE A 81 -8.49 10.78 -5.99
N ASN A 82 -8.45 9.48 -6.28
CA ASN A 82 -8.11 8.48 -5.27
C ASN A 82 -6.61 8.45 -4.96
N VAL A 83 -5.75 8.59 -5.98
CA VAL A 83 -4.29 8.75 -5.80
C VAL A 83 -3.98 10.02 -5.01
N GLU A 84 -4.61 11.14 -5.34
CA GLU A 84 -4.39 12.41 -4.63
C GLU A 84 -4.80 12.32 -3.14
N SER A 85 -5.81 11.51 -2.82
CA SER A 85 -6.25 11.27 -1.44
C SER A 85 -5.15 10.64 -0.56
N LEU A 86 -4.14 10.00 -1.17
CA LEU A 86 -2.99 9.45 -0.47
C LEU A 86 -1.92 10.50 -0.11
N LYS A 87 -2.01 11.76 -0.61
CA LYS A 87 -0.98 12.78 -0.37
C LYS A 87 -0.73 13.12 1.10
N GLY A 88 -1.77 12.96 1.94
CA GLY A 88 -1.77 13.39 3.34
C GLY A 88 -1.62 12.26 4.36
N ILE A 89 -1.32 11.04 3.93
CA ILE A 89 -1.32 9.86 4.81
C ILE A 89 -0.09 9.78 5.71
N GLY A 90 1.03 10.39 5.29
CA GLY A 90 2.31 10.33 5.99
C GLY A 90 2.58 11.48 6.95
N ASP A 91 3.66 11.36 7.72
CA ASP A 91 4.22 12.39 8.60
C ASP A 91 5.74 12.53 8.41
N VAL A 92 6.40 13.30 9.29
CA VAL A 92 7.83 13.59 9.23
C VAL A 92 8.73 12.39 9.57
N ASN A 93 8.19 11.30 10.10
CA ASN A 93 8.98 10.13 10.45
C ASN A 93 9.37 9.36 9.19
N VAL A 94 10.46 8.61 9.29
CA VAL A 94 10.91 7.71 8.22
C VAL A 94 9.92 6.58 7.96
N VAL A 95 9.87 6.10 6.72
CA VAL A 95 9.13 4.88 6.40
C VAL A 95 9.73 3.71 7.18
N GLY A 96 8.86 2.87 7.73
CA GLY A 96 9.26 1.76 8.60
C GLY A 96 9.75 2.23 9.97
N HIS A 97 9.45 3.47 10.40
CA HIS A 97 9.85 3.98 11.71
C HIS A 97 9.58 2.95 12.81
N ALA A 98 10.65 2.50 13.46
CA ALA A 98 10.63 1.47 14.48
C ALA A 98 11.12 2.04 15.81
N HIS A 99 10.80 1.35 16.90
CA HIS A 99 11.38 1.65 18.19
C HIS A 99 12.92 1.52 18.14
N ASN A 100 13.65 2.48 18.70
CA ASN A 100 15.13 2.53 18.70
C ASN A 100 15.78 1.75 19.86
N ALA A 101 14.94 1.04 20.62
CA ALA A 101 15.22 0.25 21.79
C ALA A 101 14.18 -0.87 21.84
N GLN A 102 14.38 -1.87 22.71
CA GLN A 102 13.35 -2.87 22.91
C GLN A 102 12.06 -2.19 23.41
N GLY A 103 10.96 -2.36 22.67
CA GLY A 103 9.74 -1.64 22.96
C GLY A 103 8.61 -1.93 21.98
N ALA A 104 7.38 -1.71 22.44
CA ALA A 104 6.19 -1.80 21.63
C ALA A 104 6.12 -0.69 20.58
N GLY A 105 5.39 -0.96 19.50
CA GLY A 105 5.09 -0.01 18.46
C GLY A 105 3.99 0.97 18.88
N THR A 106 3.58 1.81 17.92
CA THR A 106 2.48 2.76 18.09
C THR A 106 1.49 2.59 16.98
N ALA A 107 0.21 2.75 17.33
CA ALA A 107 -0.84 2.62 16.36
C ALA A 107 -0.72 3.67 15.24
N ALA A 108 -0.96 3.28 13.98
CA ALA A 108 -1.22 4.23 12.91
C ALA A 108 -2.48 5.04 13.25
N ALA A 109 -2.52 6.30 12.84
CA ALA A 109 -3.66 7.17 13.09
C ALA A 109 -4.90 6.68 12.34
N ASP A 110 -6.03 6.56 13.05
CA ASP A 110 -7.23 5.86 12.56
C ASP A 110 -7.82 6.53 11.33
N VAL A 111 -7.88 7.87 11.35
CA VAL A 111 -8.40 8.67 10.24
C VAL A 111 -7.57 8.42 8.97
N GLU A 112 -6.25 8.42 9.08
CA GLU A 112 -5.37 8.23 7.93
C GLU A 112 -5.26 6.77 7.48
N LEU A 113 -5.37 5.82 8.40
CA LEU A 113 -5.43 4.40 8.05
C LEU A 113 -6.69 4.10 7.24
N LYS A 114 -7.85 4.63 7.67
CA LYS A 114 -9.12 4.53 6.93
C LYS A 114 -9.07 5.24 5.58
N LYS A 115 -8.48 6.43 5.51
CA LYS A 115 -8.27 7.15 4.23
C LYS A 115 -7.40 6.34 3.27
N SER A 116 -6.31 5.76 3.77
CA SER A 116 -5.41 4.93 2.97
C SER A 116 -6.13 3.69 2.43
N LEU A 117 -6.88 2.98 3.27
CA LEU A 117 -7.69 1.83 2.86
C LEU A 117 -8.67 2.21 1.74
N LYS A 118 -9.47 3.26 1.96
CA LYS A 118 -10.49 3.71 0.98
C LYS A 118 -9.88 4.10 -0.35
N ALA A 119 -8.80 4.88 -0.32
CA ALA A 119 -8.10 5.28 -1.53
C ALA A 119 -7.58 4.07 -2.33
N LEU A 120 -6.94 3.09 -1.66
CA LEU A 120 -6.46 1.87 -2.32
C LEU A 120 -7.60 1.02 -2.89
N GLN A 121 -8.73 0.91 -2.18
CA GLN A 121 -9.93 0.22 -2.67
C GLN A 121 -10.49 0.87 -3.93
N GLU A 122 -10.63 2.19 -3.93
CA GLU A 122 -11.19 2.91 -5.08
C GLU A 122 -10.21 3.00 -6.26
N ILE A 123 -8.89 2.99 -6.03
CA ILE A 123 -7.88 2.81 -7.09
C ILE A 123 -8.08 1.45 -7.81
N VAL A 124 -8.11 0.36 -7.04
CA VAL A 124 -8.30 -0.99 -7.61
C VAL A 124 -9.64 -1.10 -8.34
N LYS A 125 -10.69 -0.50 -7.80
CA LYS A 125 -12.03 -0.50 -8.41
C LYS A 125 -12.08 0.31 -9.72
N ALA A 126 -11.43 1.48 -9.77
CA ALA A 126 -11.33 2.28 -10.99
C ALA A 126 -10.57 1.51 -12.08
N ALA A 127 -9.43 0.91 -11.73
CA ALA A 127 -8.64 0.08 -12.65
C ALA A 127 -9.45 -1.14 -13.16
N LYS A 128 -10.18 -1.82 -12.28
CA LYS A 128 -11.09 -2.92 -12.66
C LYS A 128 -12.16 -2.49 -13.65
N GLY A 129 -12.74 -1.30 -13.46
CA GLY A 129 -13.70 -0.70 -14.38
C GLY A 129 -13.12 -0.49 -15.79
N ALA A 130 -11.80 -0.32 -15.89
CA ALA A 130 -11.06 -0.22 -17.15
C ALA A 130 -10.57 -1.57 -17.71
N GLY A 131 -10.91 -2.69 -17.07
CA GLY A 131 -10.51 -4.04 -17.50
C GLY A 131 -9.17 -4.51 -16.93
N VAL A 132 -8.55 -3.76 -16.02
CA VAL A 132 -7.34 -4.22 -15.30
C VAL A 132 -7.76 -5.31 -14.29
N PRO A 133 -7.12 -6.50 -14.31
CA PRO A 133 -7.44 -7.55 -13.34
C PRO A 133 -7.20 -7.11 -11.90
N GLU A 134 -8.06 -7.54 -10.98
CA GLU A 134 -7.85 -7.29 -9.56
C GLU A 134 -6.57 -7.99 -9.04
N PRO A 135 -5.92 -7.42 -8.02
CA PRO A 135 -4.80 -8.06 -7.35
C PRO A 135 -5.16 -9.45 -6.83
N LYS A 136 -4.28 -10.43 -7.08
CA LYS A 136 -4.51 -11.83 -6.70
C LYS A 136 -4.26 -12.03 -5.21
N ALA A 137 -5.18 -12.71 -4.52
CA ALA A 137 -5.03 -13.01 -3.11
C ALA A 137 -4.00 -14.12 -2.86
N GLY A 138 -3.19 -13.94 -1.81
CA GLY A 138 -2.25 -14.94 -1.33
C GLY A 138 -2.86 -15.81 -0.23
N ASN A 139 -2.56 -17.10 -0.25
CA ASN A 139 -3.06 -18.08 0.73
C ASN A 139 -1.95 -18.64 1.64
N THR A 140 -0.69 -18.26 1.42
CA THR A 140 0.44 -18.64 2.27
C THR A 140 0.21 -18.15 3.69
N THR A 141 0.40 -19.04 4.67
CA THR A 141 0.30 -18.70 6.09
C THR A 141 1.66 -18.27 6.64
N LEU A 142 1.81 -18.09 7.97
CA LEU A 142 3.07 -17.66 8.57
C LEU A 142 4.11 -18.80 8.65
N LYS A 143 3.70 -20.02 8.35
CA LYS A 143 4.59 -21.18 8.25
C LYS A 143 5.20 -21.25 6.85
N VAL A 144 6.52 -21.23 6.78
CA VAL A 144 7.29 -21.30 5.52
C VAL A 144 8.08 -22.59 5.51
N GLY A 145 7.60 -23.59 4.77
CA GLY A 145 8.10 -24.96 4.91
C GLY A 145 7.83 -25.49 6.32
N ASP A 146 8.88 -25.92 7.02
CA ASP A 146 8.78 -26.34 8.43
C ASP A 146 9.00 -25.20 9.44
N ALA A 147 9.45 -24.02 8.99
CA ALA A 147 9.75 -22.90 9.86
C ALA A 147 8.48 -22.14 10.28
N ASP A 148 8.24 -22.07 11.59
CA ASP A 148 7.20 -21.23 12.20
C ASP A 148 7.72 -19.78 12.38
N ASN A 149 7.15 -18.86 11.61
CA ASN A 149 7.51 -17.44 11.64
C ASN A 149 6.46 -16.57 12.35
N LYS A 150 5.50 -17.14 13.09
CA LYS A 150 4.39 -16.37 13.68
C LYS A 150 4.84 -15.22 14.57
N GLU A 151 5.98 -15.35 15.26
CA GLU A 151 6.52 -14.27 16.09
C GLU A 151 6.97 -13.05 15.28
N GLY A 152 7.16 -13.18 13.96
CA GLY A 152 7.36 -12.05 13.07
C GLY A 152 6.23 -11.03 13.10
N ALA A 153 4.99 -11.46 13.40
CA ALA A 153 3.86 -10.54 13.56
C ALA A 153 4.01 -9.63 14.79
N LYS A 154 4.88 -9.96 15.76
CA LYS A 154 5.07 -9.14 16.97
C LYS A 154 5.66 -7.77 16.68
N ILE A 155 6.30 -7.54 15.53
CA ILE A 155 6.76 -6.19 15.16
C ILE A 155 5.59 -5.19 14.98
N LEU A 156 4.34 -5.69 14.91
CA LEU A 156 3.12 -4.88 14.88
C LEU A 156 2.49 -4.67 16.26
N SER A 157 3.10 -5.19 17.33
CA SER A 157 2.56 -5.09 18.69
C SER A 157 2.48 -3.65 19.17
N THR A 158 1.38 -3.34 19.85
CA THR A 158 1.18 -2.05 20.53
C THR A 158 1.09 -2.23 22.05
N SER A 159 1.05 -3.49 22.52
CA SER A 159 1.00 -3.85 23.93
C SER A 159 1.49 -5.29 24.16
N GLY A 160 1.59 -5.68 25.44
CA GLY A 160 2.08 -7.00 25.84
C GLY A 160 3.61 -7.07 25.83
N ASN A 161 4.14 -8.28 25.58
CA ASN A 161 5.59 -8.49 25.50
C ASN A 161 6.17 -7.83 24.24
N ASN A 162 7.36 -7.24 24.37
CA ASN A 162 8.11 -6.73 23.22
C ASN A 162 8.53 -7.89 22.29
N PRO A 163 8.81 -7.62 21.01
CA PRO A 163 9.46 -8.60 20.14
C PRO A 163 10.77 -9.13 20.76
N GLY A 164 11.13 -10.37 20.43
CA GLY A 164 12.44 -10.92 20.67
C GLY A 164 13.43 -10.55 19.56
N ALA A 165 14.73 -10.85 19.78
CA ALA A 165 15.78 -10.55 18.81
C ALA A 165 15.55 -11.20 17.43
N GLY A 166 15.00 -12.42 17.40
CA GLY A 166 14.75 -13.15 16.14
C GLY A 166 13.49 -12.74 15.37
N ASP A 167 12.61 -11.92 15.96
CA ASP A 167 11.28 -11.67 15.40
C ASP A 167 11.35 -10.79 14.14
N ALA A 168 12.32 -9.87 14.05
CA ALA A 168 12.55 -9.09 12.83
C ALA A 168 12.93 -9.99 11.64
N GLY A 169 13.78 -10.99 11.85
CA GLY A 169 14.15 -11.97 10.84
C GLY A 169 12.96 -12.83 10.38
N LYS A 170 12.08 -13.22 11.32
CA LYS A 170 10.83 -13.92 11.00
C LYS A 170 9.87 -13.06 10.20
N ALA A 171 9.75 -11.78 10.52
CA ALA A 171 8.95 -10.84 9.74
C ALA A 171 9.49 -10.68 8.30
N ALA A 172 10.82 -10.63 8.15
CA ALA A 172 11.46 -10.64 6.84
C ALA A 172 11.18 -11.93 6.06
N ALA A 173 11.20 -13.09 6.73
CA ALA A 173 10.86 -14.38 6.11
C ALA A 173 9.40 -14.44 5.64
N ILE A 174 8.45 -13.91 6.42
CA ILE A 174 7.04 -13.75 6.00
C ILE A 174 6.95 -12.86 4.75
N LEU A 175 7.62 -11.71 4.75
CA LEU A 175 7.63 -10.80 3.60
C LEU A 175 8.23 -11.41 2.35
N ALA A 176 9.18 -12.33 2.48
CA ALA A 176 9.81 -13.00 1.35
C ALA A 176 8.84 -13.92 0.59
N THR A 177 7.78 -14.42 1.23
CA THR A 177 6.81 -15.35 0.62
C THR A 177 5.63 -14.67 -0.07
N VAL A 178 5.54 -13.33 0.01
CA VAL A 178 4.40 -12.59 -0.53
C VAL A 178 4.82 -11.53 -1.53
N SER A 179 4.05 -11.41 -2.59
CA SER A 179 4.16 -10.33 -3.57
C SER A 179 3.45 -9.06 -3.10
N GLY A 180 3.78 -7.94 -3.73
CA GLY A 180 3.04 -6.69 -3.56
C GLY A 180 1.55 -6.85 -3.91
N ASN A 181 1.25 -7.58 -4.99
CA ASN A 181 -0.12 -7.83 -5.43
C ASN A 181 -0.94 -8.60 -4.38
N GLU A 182 -0.36 -9.59 -3.70
CA GLU A 182 -1.05 -10.30 -2.63
C GLU A 182 -1.29 -9.42 -1.40
N MET A 183 -0.33 -8.54 -1.08
CA MET A 183 -0.52 -7.54 -0.01
C MET A 183 -1.62 -6.55 -0.36
N LEU A 184 -1.61 -5.98 -1.57
CA LEU A 184 -2.64 -5.06 -2.02
C LEU A 184 -4.02 -5.75 -2.01
N ALA A 185 -4.11 -6.98 -2.52
CA ALA A 185 -5.33 -7.80 -2.46
C ALA A 185 -5.84 -7.97 -1.03
N SER A 186 -4.94 -8.23 -0.07
CA SER A 186 -5.31 -8.39 1.33
C SER A 186 -5.75 -7.07 1.98
N ILE A 187 -5.14 -5.95 1.60
CA ILE A 187 -5.51 -4.62 2.09
C ILE A 187 -6.89 -4.24 1.60
N VAL A 188 -7.16 -4.32 0.29
CA VAL A 188 -8.44 -3.85 -0.28
C VAL A 188 -9.64 -4.73 0.13
N LYS A 189 -9.39 -5.95 0.59
CA LYS A 189 -10.42 -6.83 1.21
C LYS A 189 -10.71 -6.51 2.67
N SER A 190 -9.90 -5.69 3.33
CA SER A 190 -10.12 -5.28 4.72
C SER A 190 -11.35 -4.37 4.82
N LYS A 191 -11.96 -4.33 6.00
CA LYS A 191 -13.12 -3.48 6.29
C LYS A 191 -12.67 -2.22 7.01
N GLU A 192 -13.39 -1.13 6.83
CA GLU A 192 -13.06 0.14 7.52
C GLU A 192 -13.07 0.00 9.05
N GLY A 193 -14.00 -0.79 9.61
CA GLY A 193 -14.10 -1.03 11.05
C GLY A 193 -12.91 -1.79 11.64
N ASP A 194 -12.10 -2.45 10.83
CA ASP A 194 -10.89 -3.15 11.29
C ASP A 194 -9.83 -2.16 11.82
N ALA A 195 -9.87 -0.91 11.34
CA ALA A 195 -9.00 0.17 11.81
C ALA A 195 -9.37 0.65 13.23
N ASP A 196 -10.59 0.38 13.70
CA ASP A 196 -11.05 0.76 15.03
C ASP A 196 -10.62 -0.26 16.09
N THR A 197 -10.73 -1.55 15.76
CA THR A 197 -10.56 -2.65 16.72
C THR A 197 -9.15 -3.24 16.74
N GLY A 198 -8.45 -3.26 15.60
CA GLY A 198 -7.18 -3.95 15.48
C GLY A 198 -7.30 -5.46 15.73
N VAL A 199 -6.24 -6.05 16.28
CA VAL A 199 -6.19 -7.48 16.62
C VAL A 199 -6.63 -7.67 18.08
N GLY A 200 -7.94 -7.64 18.30
CA GLY A 200 -8.56 -7.73 19.64
C GLY A 200 -8.56 -9.14 20.25
N GLY A 201 -8.61 -10.18 19.42
CA GLY A 201 -8.47 -11.59 19.82
C GLY A 201 -7.26 -12.25 19.16
N ASN A 202 -7.10 -13.56 19.31
CA ASN A 202 -6.03 -14.31 18.64
C ASN A 202 -6.15 -14.16 17.12
N ALA A 203 -5.06 -13.78 16.47
CA ALA A 203 -5.03 -13.65 15.02
C ALA A 203 -5.19 -15.02 14.36
N ASP A 204 -5.94 -15.05 13.26
CA ASP A 204 -6.27 -16.23 12.47
C ASP A 204 -6.26 -15.92 10.96
N GLY A 205 -6.74 -16.86 10.15
CA GLY A 205 -6.79 -16.73 8.69
C GLY A 205 -7.73 -15.65 8.16
N ASP A 206 -8.63 -15.12 9.00
CA ASP A 206 -9.62 -14.08 8.66
C ASP A 206 -9.21 -12.69 9.16
N THR A 207 -8.16 -12.62 10.00
CA THR A 207 -7.62 -11.35 10.49
C THR A 207 -7.07 -10.50 9.34
N SER A 208 -7.58 -9.28 9.22
CA SER A 208 -7.33 -8.43 8.05
C SER A 208 -5.99 -7.68 8.12
N ALA A 209 -5.51 -7.23 6.97
CA ALA A 209 -4.29 -6.42 6.90
C ALA A 209 -4.42 -5.11 7.68
N VAL A 210 -5.62 -4.51 7.70
CA VAL A 210 -5.89 -3.28 8.45
C VAL A 210 -5.93 -3.55 9.95
N SER A 211 -6.48 -4.69 10.40
CA SER A 211 -6.39 -5.10 11.81
C SER A 211 -4.93 -5.22 12.26
N PHE A 212 -4.09 -5.89 11.45
CA PHE A 212 -2.65 -5.97 11.68
C PHE A 212 -1.97 -4.59 11.66
N ALA A 213 -2.36 -3.72 10.71
CA ALA A 213 -1.88 -2.35 10.61
C ALA A 213 -2.30 -1.46 11.77
N LYS A 214 -3.34 -1.81 12.54
CA LYS A 214 -3.78 -1.16 13.78
C LYS A 214 -3.11 -1.80 15.01
N GLY A 215 -2.80 -3.09 14.94
CA GLY A 215 -2.03 -3.86 15.92
C GLY A 215 -2.86 -4.40 17.08
N GLY A 216 -2.16 -4.97 18.05
CA GLY A 216 -2.76 -5.58 19.24
C GLY A 216 -1.68 -6.02 20.23
N SER A 217 -2.06 -6.91 21.15
CA SER A 217 -1.08 -7.53 22.05
C SER A 217 -0.18 -8.48 21.28
N SER A 218 1.09 -8.61 21.67
CA SER A 218 2.00 -9.56 21.01
C SER A 218 1.53 -11.01 21.08
N ASN A 219 0.84 -11.41 22.15
CA ASN A 219 0.28 -12.76 22.28
C ASN A 219 -0.83 -13.02 21.26
N ASN A 220 -1.69 -12.02 21.02
CA ASN A 220 -2.76 -12.13 20.03
C ASN A 220 -2.19 -12.19 18.61
N LEU A 221 -1.19 -11.34 18.32
CA LEU A 221 -0.56 -11.24 17.01
C LEU A 221 0.18 -12.51 16.59
N SER A 222 0.86 -13.17 17.53
CA SER A 222 1.68 -14.36 17.27
C SER A 222 1.09 -15.65 17.85
N ASN A 223 -0.23 -15.69 18.06
CA ASN A 223 -0.87 -16.84 18.71
C ASN A 223 -0.74 -18.12 17.88
N ALA A 224 -0.94 -17.99 16.57
CA ALA A 224 -0.96 -19.09 15.62
C ALA A 224 -0.16 -18.75 14.36
N ASP A 225 0.22 -19.78 13.62
CA ASP A 225 0.86 -19.67 12.31
C ASP A 225 -0.15 -19.67 11.15
N THR A 226 -1.45 -19.75 11.46
CA THR A 226 -2.57 -19.74 10.50
C THR A 226 -2.90 -18.40 9.84
N PRO A 227 -2.55 -17.20 10.39
CA PRO A 227 -2.79 -15.96 9.68
C PRO A 227 -2.13 -15.92 8.31
N LYS A 228 -2.74 -15.20 7.38
CA LYS A 228 -2.20 -15.05 6.02
C LYS A 228 -0.96 -14.14 6.05
N ALA A 229 0.13 -14.61 5.45
CA ALA A 229 1.37 -13.85 5.30
C ALA A 229 1.13 -12.50 4.61
N ALA A 230 0.21 -12.46 3.64
CA ALA A 230 -0.16 -11.25 2.91
C ALA A 230 -0.87 -10.22 3.80
N ALA A 231 -1.67 -10.67 4.77
CA ALA A 231 -2.34 -9.80 5.72
C ALA A 231 -1.35 -9.18 6.71
N VAL A 232 -0.45 -9.98 7.28
CA VAL A 232 0.62 -9.48 8.16
C VAL A 232 1.52 -8.48 7.42
N SER A 233 1.95 -8.83 6.20
CA SER A 233 2.84 -7.98 5.40
C SER A 233 2.16 -6.69 4.94
N GLY A 234 0.89 -6.76 4.54
CA GLY A 234 0.07 -5.57 4.27
C GLY A 234 -0.10 -4.69 5.50
N GLY A 235 -0.25 -5.29 6.68
CA GLY A 235 -0.24 -4.59 7.96
C GLY A 235 1.06 -3.85 8.26
N ILE A 236 2.21 -4.51 8.00
CA ILE A 236 3.54 -3.91 8.11
C ILE A 236 3.67 -2.73 7.14
N ALA A 237 3.27 -2.89 5.88
CA ALA A 237 3.34 -1.82 4.88
C ALA A 237 2.50 -0.60 5.29
N LEU A 238 1.23 -0.81 5.66
CA LEU A 238 0.34 0.26 6.11
C LEU A 238 0.89 0.96 7.36
N ARG A 239 1.35 0.23 8.38
CA ARG A 239 1.97 0.83 9.58
C ARG A 239 3.21 1.65 9.22
N SER A 240 3.99 1.18 8.25
CA SER A 240 5.22 1.81 7.81
C SER A 240 4.99 3.11 7.03
N LEU A 241 3.85 3.24 6.35
CA LEU A 241 3.51 4.38 5.48
C LEU A 241 2.58 5.41 6.15
N VAL A 242 1.65 4.95 6.99
CA VAL A 242 0.62 5.81 7.60
C VAL A 242 1.18 6.53 8.82
N LYS A 243 0.83 7.81 8.97
CA LYS A 243 1.27 8.65 10.09
C LYS A 243 0.90 8.08 11.45
N GLY A 244 1.72 8.39 12.45
CA GLY A 244 1.62 7.84 13.80
C GLY A 244 2.08 6.39 13.93
N GLY A 245 2.08 5.62 12.83
CA GLY A 245 2.48 4.23 12.84
C GLY A 245 3.95 4.05 13.22
N LYS A 246 4.21 3.18 14.19
CA LYS A 246 5.57 2.82 14.61
C LYS A 246 5.64 1.31 14.82
N LEU A 247 6.68 0.68 14.31
CA LEU A 247 6.92 -0.75 14.48
C LEU A 247 7.60 -1.02 15.83
N ALA A 248 7.23 -2.12 16.47
CA ALA A 248 7.87 -2.60 17.69
C ALA A 248 9.27 -3.18 17.37
N SER A 249 10.19 -3.11 18.33
CA SER A 249 11.54 -3.65 18.17
C SER A 249 11.94 -4.51 19.36
N GLY A 250 12.77 -5.52 19.11
CA GLY A 250 13.26 -6.43 20.13
C GLY A 250 14.56 -6.01 20.79
N ALA A 251 15.23 -4.98 20.27
CA ALA A 251 16.51 -4.52 20.79
C ALA A 251 16.78 -3.04 20.45
N GLY A 252 17.92 -2.52 20.91
CA GLY A 252 18.45 -1.24 20.46
C GLY A 252 18.95 -1.27 19.03
N ASP A 253 19.11 -0.09 18.44
CA ASP A 253 19.72 0.03 17.12
C ASP A 253 21.08 -0.66 17.03
N ASN A 254 21.36 -1.28 15.88
CA ASN A 254 22.58 -2.07 15.59
C ASN A 254 22.72 -3.39 16.37
N ALA A 255 21.70 -3.81 17.13
CA ALA A 255 21.58 -5.17 17.64
C ALA A 255 20.56 -5.98 16.82
N THR A 256 20.65 -7.31 16.88
CA THR A 256 19.68 -8.20 16.24
C THR A 256 18.27 -7.97 16.78
N GLY A 257 17.31 -7.80 15.88
CA GLY A 257 15.94 -7.40 16.19
C GLY A 257 15.77 -5.91 16.51
N GLY A 258 16.83 -5.11 16.38
CA GLY A 258 16.87 -3.68 16.66
C GLY A 258 16.10 -2.83 15.65
N GLY A 259 15.91 -1.54 15.97
CA GLY A 259 15.08 -0.62 15.20
C GLY A 259 15.45 -0.54 13.71
N LYS A 260 16.74 -0.56 13.38
CA LYS A 260 17.22 -0.54 11.98
C LYS A 260 16.85 -1.79 11.18
N GLU A 261 16.92 -2.99 11.78
CA GLU A 261 16.51 -4.22 11.10
C GLU A 261 15.00 -4.21 10.86
N VAL A 262 14.22 -3.82 11.87
CA VAL A 262 12.76 -3.68 11.78
C VAL A 262 12.38 -2.61 10.75
N GLN A 263 13.12 -1.51 10.66
CA GLN A 263 12.91 -0.50 9.63
C GLN A 263 13.10 -1.08 8.23
N GLY A 264 14.13 -1.90 8.01
CA GLY A 264 14.36 -2.61 6.75
C GLY A 264 13.17 -3.50 6.34
N VAL A 265 12.56 -4.18 7.31
CA VAL A 265 11.32 -4.95 7.11
C VAL A 265 10.18 -4.02 6.65
N GLY A 266 9.98 -2.89 7.33
CA GLY A 266 8.98 -1.88 6.98
C GLY A 266 9.18 -1.26 5.59
N ILE A 267 10.42 -0.94 5.22
CA ILE A 267 10.78 -0.40 3.90
C ILE A 267 10.51 -1.43 2.80
N THR A 268 10.87 -2.69 3.04
CA THR A 268 10.64 -3.78 2.06
C THR A 268 9.14 -3.97 1.82
N ALA A 269 8.33 -3.97 2.88
CA ALA A 269 6.88 -4.06 2.78
C ALA A 269 6.29 -2.86 2.02
N ALA A 270 6.74 -1.64 2.35
CA ALA A 270 6.30 -0.41 1.71
C ALA A 270 6.62 -0.38 0.21
N ASN A 271 7.85 -0.73 -0.18
CA ASN A 271 8.26 -0.76 -1.59
C ASN A 271 7.46 -1.79 -2.40
N LYS A 272 7.25 -3.00 -1.87
CA LYS A 272 6.42 -4.01 -2.54
C LYS A 272 4.98 -3.52 -2.73
N LEU A 273 4.39 -2.86 -1.73
CA LEU A 273 3.05 -2.29 -1.86
C LEU A 273 3.01 -1.15 -2.89
N LEU A 274 4.00 -0.25 -2.87
CA LEU A 274 4.09 0.85 -3.84
C LEU A 274 4.14 0.34 -5.27
N VAL A 275 5.02 -0.63 -5.56
CA VAL A 275 5.10 -1.27 -6.89
C VAL A 275 3.76 -1.87 -7.31
N ALA A 276 3.06 -2.57 -6.42
CA ALA A 276 1.76 -3.14 -6.75
C ALA A 276 0.66 -2.08 -6.98
N VAL A 277 0.76 -0.92 -6.33
CA VAL A 277 -0.16 0.20 -6.59
C VAL A 277 0.19 0.86 -7.92
N GLU A 278 1.48 1.05 -8.22
CA GLU A 278 1.95 1.55 -9.52
C GLU A 278 1.54 0.64 -10.67
N ASP A 279 1.66 -0.68 -10.53
CA ASP A 279 1.27 -1.67 -11.55
C ASP A 279 -0.25 -1.65 -11.85
N ILE A 280 -1.08 -1.21 -10.90
CA ILE A 280 -2.54 -1.11 -11.05
C ILE A 280 -2.95 0.21 -11.73
N ILE A 281 -2.13 1.26 -11.62
CA ILE A 281 -2.39 2.62 -12.16
C ILE A 281 -1.96 2.69 -13.62
#